data_AF-W7Q523-F1
#
_entry.id   AF-W7Q523-F1
#
_cell.length_a   1.000
_cell.length_b   1.000
_cell.length_c   1.000
_cell.angle_alpha   90.00
_cell.angle_beta   90.00
_cell.angle_gamma   90.00
#
_symmetry.space_group_name_H-M   'P 1'
#
loop_
_entity.id
_entity.type
_entity.pdbx_description
1 polymer ?
#
loop_
_entity_poly.entity_id
_entity_poly.type
_entity_poly.pdbx_seq_one_letter_code
_entity_poly.pdbx_strand_id
1 'polypeptide(L)'
;MLACVRVKDFAEAVDLVNAHEFGNGVACYTRDGNVAREFGRRIEVGMVGINVPIPVPMAWHGFGGWKKSLFGDMHAYGEEGVRFYTKQKSIMQRWPESIAKGAEFVMPTAK
;
A
#
# COMPACT_ATOMS: atom_id res chain seq x y z
N MET A 1 -14.45 14.68 -20.77
CA MET A 1 -13.57 15.10 -21.88
C MET A 1 -12.50 14.02 -22.05
N LEU A 2 -12.17 13.65 -23.28
CA LEU A 2 -11.07 12.73 -23.60
C LEU A 2 -10.02 13.50 -24.42
N ALA A 3 -8.75 13.36 -24.08
CA ALA A 3 -7.64 13.90 -24.86
C ALA A 3 -6.79 12.75 -25.40
N CYS A 4 -6.40 12.83 -26.67
CA CYS A 4 -5.55 11.85 -27.33
C CYS A 4 -4.19 12.49 -27.62
N VAL A 5 -3.14 11.96 -26.99
CA VAL A 5 -1.75 12.39 -27.22
C VAL A 5 -1.04 11.28 -27.97
N ARG A 6 -0.44 11.61 -29.11
CA ARG A 6 0.36 10.67 -29.92
C ARG A 6 1.82 10.86 -29.57
N VAL A 7 2.51 9.74 -29.34
CA VAL A 7 3.95 9.66 -29.09
C VAL A 7 4.55 8.66 -30.07
N LYS A 8 5.86 8.76 -30.31
CA LYS A 8 6.55 7.95 -31.32
C LYS A 8 6.74 6.51 -30.87
N ASP A 9 7.05 6.32 -29.60
CA ASP A 9 7.44 5.02 -29.08
C ASP A 9 7.02 4.79 -27.63
N PHE A 10 7.30 3.58 -27.17
CA PHE A 10 6.98 3.12 -25.83
C PHE A 10 7.70 3.89 -24.73
N ALA A 11 8.96 4.28 -24.95
CA ALA A 11 9.74 4.99 -23.94
C ALA A 11 9.16 6.39 -23.72
N GLU A 12 8.86 7.09 -24.82
CA GLU A 12 8.22 8.41 -24.78
C GLU A 12 6.83 8.36 -24.10
N ALA A 13 6.07 7.27 -24.33
CA ALA A 13 4.79 7.07 -23.64
C ALA A 13 4.93 6.94 -22.12
N VAL A 14 5.91 6.16 -21.66
CA VAL A 14 6.19 5.98 -20.22
C VAL A 14 6.67 7.30 -19.60
N ASP A 15 7.58 7.99 -20.26
CA ASP A 15 8.15 9.24 -19.76
C ASP A 15 7.07 10.34 -19.68
N LEU A 16 6.17 10.41 -20.66
CA LEU A 16 5.03 11.33 -20.64
C LEU A 16 4.13 11.12 -19.41
N VAL A 17 3.77 9.86 -19.11
CA VAL A 17 2.93 9.55 -17.95
C VAL A 17 3.69 9.77 -16.64
N ASN A 18 4.98 9.43 -16.60
CA ASN A 18 5.81 9.64 -15.41
C ASN A 18 6.07 11.13 -15.13
N ALA A 19 6.09 11.99 -16.15
CA ALA A 19 6.19 13.44 -15.97
C ALA A 19 4.92 14.07 -15.36
N HIS A 20 3.79 13.36 -15.41
CA HIS A 20 2.54 13.85 -14.85
C HIS A 20 2.55 13.83 -13.32
N GLU A 21 2.00 14.89 -12.69
CA GLU A 21 2.05 15.08 -11.23
C GLU A 21 1.18 14.08 -10.44
N PHE A 22 0.18 13.52 -11.11
CA PHE A 22 -0.73 12.51 -10.56
C PHE A 22 -0.36 11.12 -11.06
N GLY A 23 -0.49 10.11 -10.18
CA GLY A 23 -0.16 8.72 -10.45
C GLY A 23 -1.13 7.75 -9.78
N ASN A 24 -2.44 7.95 -9.96
CA ASN A 24 -3.48 7.11 -9.36
C ASN A 24 -3.59 5.74 -10.05
N GLY A 25 -3.98 5.73 -11.32
CA GLY A 25 -4.16 4.52 -12.09
C GLY A 25 -3.80 4.72 -13.56
N VAL A 26 -3.34 3.65 -14.22
CA VAL A 26 -2.94 3.65 -15.62
C VAL A 26 -3.22 2.29 -16.27
N ALA A 27 -3.55 2.29 -17.55
CA ALA A 27 -3.79 1.07 -18.32
C ALA A 27 -2.87 1.00 -19.56
N CYS A 28 -2.33 -0.18 -19.83
CA CYS A 28 -1.61 -0.50 -21.06
C CYS A 28 -2.36 -1.60 -21.81
N TYR A 29 -2.63 -1.36 -23.10
CA TYR A 29 -3.24 -2.33 -24.00
C TYR A 29 -2.21 -2.86 -24.96
N THR A 30 -1.88 -4.14 -24.83
CA THR A 30 -0.87 -4.80 -25.67
C THR A 30 -1.10 -6.31 -25.69
N ARG A 31 -0.65 -6.96 -26.77
CA ARG A 31 -0.57 -8.41 -26.89
C ARG A 31 0.82 -8.95 -26.58
N ASP A 32 1.81 -8.07 -26.42
CA ASP A 32 3.20 -8.42 -26.13
C ASP A 32 3.46 -8.43 -24.62
N GLY A 33 3.85 -9.59 -24.10
CA GLY A 33 4.17 -9.78 -22.69
C GLY A 33 5.42 -9.01 -22.24
N ASN A 34 6.39 -8.76 -23.13
CA ASN A 34 7.56 -7.97 -22.80
C ASN A 34 7.19 -6.50 -22.58
N VAL A 35 6.34 -5.95 -23.45
CA VAL A 35 5.80 -4.59 -23.29
C VAL A 35 5.00 -4.49 -21.99
N ALA A 36 4.13 -5.45 -21.70
CA ALA A 36 3.35 -5.46 -20.46
C ALA A 36 4.25 -5.47 -19.21
N ARG A 37 5.30 -6.30 -19.22
CA ARG A 37 6.26 -6.42 -18.12
C ARG A 37 7.08 -5.13 -17.94
N GLU A 38 7.64 -4.60 -19.02
CA GLU A 38 8.43 -3.36 -18.95
C GLU A 38 7.57 -2.16 -18.56
N PHE A 39 6.31 -2.11 -19.01
CA PHE A 39 5.37 -1.07 -18.61
C PHE A 39 5.13 -1.09 -17.11
N GLY A 40 4.73 -2.26 -16.57
CA GLY A 40 4.48 -2.41 -15.14
C GLY A 40 5.70 -2.13 -14.26
N ARG A 41 6.92 -2.35 -14.76
CA ARG A 41 8.15 -2.13 -14.00
C ARG A 41 8.64 -0.67 -14.03
N ARG A 42 8.40 0.05 -15.12
CA ARG A 42 8.94 1.40 -15.35
C ARG A 42 7.95 2.51 -14.98
N ILE A 43 6.66 2.22 -14.92
CA ILE A 43 5.64 3.24 -14.66
C ILE A 43 5.59 3.61 -13.18
N GLU A 44 5.48 4.90 -12.89
CA GLU A 44 5.44 5.45 -11.52
C GLU A 44 4.00 5.78 -11.12
N VAL A 45 3.14 4.77 -11.12
CA VAL A 45 1.70 4.88 -10.87
C VAL A 45 1.26 3.75 -9.93
N GLY A 46 0.42 4.07 -8.93
CA GLY A 46 0.07 3.13 -7.87
C GLY A 46 -0.75 1.91 -8.35
N MET A 47 -1.64 2.10 -9.32
CA MET A 47 -2.47 1.03 -9.88
C MET A 47 -2.23 0.84 -11.37
N VAL A 48 -1.80 -0.35 -11.79
CA VAL A 48 -1.44 -0.65 -13.19
C VAL A 48 -2.34 -1.76 -13.75
N GLY A 49 -3.02 -1.49 -14.87
CA GLY A 49 -3.84 -2.44 -15.59
C GLY A 49 -3.23 -2.87 -16.91
N ILE A 50 -3.16 -4.18 -17.17
CA ILE A 50 -2.77 -4.72 -18.48
C ILE A 50 -4.02 -5.28 -19.15
N ASN A 51 -4.43 -4.69 -20.27
CA ASN A 51 -5.68 -4.99 -20.98
C ASN A 51 -6.95 -4.83 -20.11
N VAL A 52 -6.87 -4.02 -19.05
CA VAL A 52 -7.97 -3.69 -18.14
C VAL A 52 -8.06 -2.16 -18.01
N PRO A 53 -9.21 -1.52 -18.30
CA PRO A 53 -9.33 -0.06 -18.40
C PRO A 53 -9.19 0.68 -17.05
N ILE A 54 -9.72 0.08 -15.99
CA ILE A 54 -9.80 0.68 -14.66
C ILE A 54 -9.23 -0.35 -13.68
N PRO A 55 -7.94 -0.24 -13.31
CA PRO A 55 -7.27 -1.23 -12.47
C PRO A 55 -7.55 -0.98 -10.98
N VAL A 56 -8.84 -0.93 -10.60
CA VAL A 56 -9.20 -0.76 -9.19
C VAL A 56 -9.00 -2.10 -8.46
N PRO A 57 -8.11 -2.16 -7.46
CA PRO A 57 -7.86 -3.38 -6.70
C PRO A 57 -9.12 -3.81 -5.92
N MET A 58 -9.29 -5.12 -5.79
CA MET A 58 -10.31 -5.70 -4.93
C MET A 58 -10.10 -5.27 -3.47
N ALA A 59 -11.17 -5.23 -2.67
CA ALA A 59 -11.16 -4.68 -1.31
C ALA A 59 -10.12 -5.26 -0.34
N TRP A 60 -9.55 -6.43 -0.64
CA TRP A 60 -8.50 -7.05 0.17
C TRP A 60 -7.07 -6.63 -0.23
N HIS A 61 -6.91 -5.87 -1.31
CA HIS A 61 -5.65 -5.30 -1.76
C HIS A 61 -5.61 -3.80 -1.48
N GLY A 62 -4.41 -3.25 -1.28
CA GLY A 62 -4.21 -1.82 -1.02
C GLY A 62 -4.71 -0.96 -2.19
N PHE A 63 -5.52 0.06 -1.88
CA PHE A 63 -5.94 1.10 -2.81
C PHE A 63 -5.19 2.41 -2.53
N GLY A 64 -4.52 2.95 -3.53
CA GLY A 64 -3.75 4.17 -3.41
C GLY A 64 -2.96 4.45 -4.68
N GLY A 65 -2.79 5.74 -4.98
CA GLY A 65 -1.92 6.21 -6.05
C GLY A 65 -0.51 6.50 -5.54
N TRP A 66 0.36 6.92 -6.44
CA TRP A 66 1.67 7.49 -6.12
C TRP A 66 1.68 9.00 -6.42
N LYS A 67 2.77 9.69 -6.07
CA LYS A 67 2.96 11.14 -6.28
C LYS A 67 1.87 11.94 -5.55
N LYS A 68 1.27 12.95 -6.19
CA LYS A 68 0.18 13.75 -5.59
C LYS A 68 -1.17 13.01 -5.57
N SER A 69 -1.22 11.70 -5.84
CA SER A 69 -2.44 10.89 -5.78
C SER A 69 -2.62 10.12 -4.47
N LEU A 70 -1.65 10.15 -3.55
CA LEU A 70 -1.78 9.64 -2.19
C LEU A 70 -0.99 10.54 -1.25
N PHE A 71 -1.56 10.87 -0.10
CA PHE A 71 -0.89 11.59 0.97
C PHE A 71 -0.77 10.66 2.18
N GLY A 72 0.45 10.35 2.59
CA GLY A 72 0.77 9.37 3.63
C GLY A 72 1.25 8.03 3.06
N ASP A 73 1.76 7.17 3.95
CA ASP A 73 2.48 5.95 3.54
C ASP A 73 1.57 4.72 3.39
N MET A 74 0.36 4.76 3.96
CA MET A 74 -0.56 3.61 4.00
C MET A 74 -1.68 3.72 2.97
N HIS A 75 -1.98 2.59 2.33
CA HIS A 75 -3.07 2.46 1.36
C HIS A 75 -4.43 2.28 2.05
N ALA A 76 -5.53 2.67 1.39
CA ALA A 76 -6.85 2.80 2.01
C ALA A 76 -7.53 1.46 2.39
N TYR A 77 -7.18 0.37 1.71
CA TYR A 77 -7.81 -0.94 1.85
C TYR A 77 -6.78 -2.03 2.18
N GLY A 78 -7.28 -3.25 2.43
CA GLY A 78 -6.44 -4.41 2.74
C GLY A 78 -5.76 -4.31 4.11
N GLU A 79 -4.64 -5.02 4.25
CA GLU A 79 -3.85 -5.03 5.49
C GLU A 79 -3.35 -3.64 5.89
N GLU A 80 -3.04 -2.78 4.91
CA GLU A 80 -2.60 -1.41 5.12
C GLU A 80 -3.67 -0.56 5.84
N GLY A 81 -4.94 -0.75 5.48
CA GLY A 81 -6.05 -0.11 6.19
C GLY A 81 -6.14 -0.56 7.65
N VAL A 82 -5.93 -1.85 7.93
CA VAL A 82 -5.91 -2.37 9.32
C VAL A 82 -4.72 -1.80 10.10
N ARG A 83 -3.53 -1.74 9.48
CA ARG A 83 -2.33 -1.15 10.10
C ARG A 83 -2.52 0.34 10.41
N PHE A 84 -3.21 1.08 9.55
CA PHE A 84 -3.49 2.50 9.77
C PHE A 84 -4.35 2.73 11.02
N TYR A 85 -5.36 1.89 11.23
CA TYR A 85 -6.27 2.00 12.38
C TYR A 85 -5.80 1.28 13.65
N THR A 86 -4.63 0.62 13.64
CA THR A 86 -4.11 -0.13 14.78
C THR A 86 -2.70 0.31 15.17
N LYS A 87 -2.24 -0.10 16.36
CA LYS A 87 -0.87 0.15 16.84
C LYS A 87 -0.24 -1.16 17.28
N GLN A 88 0.96 -1.44 16.78
CA GLN A 88 1.72 -2.60 17.19
C GLN A 88 2.21 -2.44 18.64
N LYS A 89 1.98 -3.46 19.47
CA LYS A 89 2.47 -3.54 20.85
C LYS A 89 3.15 -4.90 21.07
N SER A 90 4.40 -4.88 21.51
CA SER A 90 5.14 -6.08 21.88
C SER A 90 5.21 -6.20 23.41
N ILE A 91 4.81 -7.34 23.95
CA ILE A 91 4.82 -7.63 25.40
C ILE A 91 5.68 -8.87 25.62
N MET A 92 6.73 -8.73 26.44
CA MET A 92 7.53 -9.83 26.93
C MET A 92 7.29 -9.97 28.43
N GLN A 93 6.87 -11.15 28.87
CA GLN A 93 6.59 -11.39 30.28
C GLN A 93 7.15 -12.74 30.72
N ARG A 94 7.76 -12.74 31.91
CA ARG A 94 8.21 -13.93 32.61
C ARG A 94 7.55 -13.96 33.99
N TRP A 95 6.81 -15.02 34.28
CA TRP A 95 6.27 -15.28 35.61
C TRP A 95 7.14 -16.35 36.29
N PRO A 96 7.70 -16.10 37.49
CA PRO A 96 8.26 -17.17 38.31
C PRO A 96 7.14 -18.13 38.76
N GLU A 97 7.50 -19.33 39.24
CA GLU A 97 6.54 -20.38 39.61
C GLU A 97 5.41 -19.88 40.54
N SER A 98 4.22 -20.43 40.26
CA SER A 98 2.92 -20.34 40.94
C SER A 98 2.86 -19.60 42.29
N ILE A 99 1.78 -18.84 42.47
CA ILE A 99 1.24 -18.32 43.75
C ILE A 99 0.87 -19.42 44.78
N ALA A 100 1.47 -20.61 44.72
CA ALA A 100 1.19 -21.73 45.61
C ALA A 100 1.38 -21.39 47.11
N LYS A 101 2.07 -20.29 47.43
CA LYS A 101 2.19 -19.75 48.80
C LYS A 101 1.00 -18.89 49.26
N GLY A 102 -0.01 -18.67 48.42
CA GLY A 102 -1.17 -17.82 48.74
C GLY A 102 -0.93 -16.34 48.44
N ALA A 103 -1.90 -15.49 48.79
CA ALA A 103 -1.85 -14.07 48.51
C ALA A 103 -1.00 -13.33 49.57
N GLU A 104 0.24 -12.96 49.22
CA GLU A 104 1.08 -12.06 50.02
C GLU A 104 0.74 -10.61 49.66
N PHE A 105 -0.11 -9.97 50.45
CA PHE A 105 -0.34 -8.52 50.38
C PHE A 105 0.43 -7.84 51.51
N VAL A 106 1.29 -6.88 51.18
CA VAL A 106 1.92 -6.02 52.19
C VAL A 106 0.88 -4.99 52.63
N MET A 107 0.32 -5.16 53.84
CA MET A 107 -0.46 -4.09 54.47
C MET A 107 0.49 -2.94 54.84
N PRO A 108 0.24 -1.70 54.38
CA PRO A 108 0.99 -0.55 54.89
C PRO A 108 0.59 -0.33 56.36
N THR A 109 1.51 -0.55 57.27
CA THR A 109 1.34 -0.17 58.67
C THR A 109 1.79 1.27 58.85
N ALA A 110 0.91 2.11 59.39
CA ALA A 110 1.26 3.45 59.82
C ALA A 110 2.20 3.33 61.04
N LYS A 111 3.33 4.04 60.99
CA LYS A 111 4.11 4.35 62.20
C LYS A 111 3.40 5.43 63.00
#